data_AF-A0A536MDR1-F1
#
_entry.id   AF-A0A536MDR1-F1
#
_cell.length_a   1.000
_cell.length_b   1.000
_cell.length_c   1.000
_cell.angle_alpha   90.00
_cell.angle_beta   90.00
_cell.angle_gamma   90.00
#
_symmetry.space_group_name_H-M   'P 1'
#
loop_
_entity.id
_entity.type
_entity.pdbx_description
1 polymer ?
#
loop_
_entity_poly.entity_id
_entity_poly.type
_entity_poly.pdbx_seq_one_letter_code
_entity_poly.pdbx_strand_id
1 'polypeptide(L)'
;MALRLTGREFLRLALVALAYWLAAELSLNLALVHGQVTPIWPPTGIAVVAILLVGRRATAAIALAAFAVNLPIGPSVLGAAIIAAGN
;
A
#
# COMPACT_ATOMS: atom_id res chain seq x y z
N MET A 1 -9.64 -5.18 24.04
CA MET A 1 -8.85 -3.99 23.68
C MET A 1 -9.58 -3.25 22.57
N ALA A 2 -10.37 -2.23 22.90
CA ALA A 2 -11.17 -1.50 21.91
C ALA A 2 -10.27 -0.63 21.01
N LEU A 3 -10.35 -0.81 19.69
CA LEU A 3 -9.68 0.04 18.70
C LEU A 3 -10.35 1.43 18.69
N ARG A 4 -9.93 2.33 19.58
CA ARG A 4 -10.22 3.76 19.42
C ARG A 4 -9.21 4.36 18.46
N LEU A 5 -9.62 4.60 17.22
CA LEU A 5 -8.90 5.44 16.28
C LEU A 5 -9.22 6.90 16.64
N THR A 6 -8.20 7.66 17.01
CA THR A 6 -8.35 9.11 17.15
C THR A 6 -8.35 9.74 15.75
N GLY A 7 -8.93 10.94 15.61
CA GLY A 7 -8.93 11.63 14.30
C GLY A 7 -7.53 11.83 13.73
N ARG A 8 -6.54 12.10 14.61
CA ARG A 8 -5.12 12.20 14.22
C ARG A 8 -4.56 10.87 13.70
N GLU A 9 -4.93 9.76 14.32
CA GLU A 9 -4.47 8.43 13.88
C GLU A 9 -5.09 8.06 12.53
N PHE A 10 -6.39 8.32 12.35
CA PHE A 10 -7.05 8.11 11.07
C PHE A 10 -6.39 8.92 9.96
N LEU A 11 -6.10 10.21 10.21
CA LEU A 11 -5.40 11.06 9.24
C LEU A 11 -4.01 10.53 8.88
N ARG A 12 -3.22 10.04 9.86
CA ARG A 12 -1.91 9.43 9.60
C ARG A 12 -2.04 8.19 8.70
N LEU A 13 -2.98 7.31 9.00
CA LEU A 13 -3.21 6.10 8.20
C LEU A 13 -3.69 6.43 6.79
N ALA A 14 -4.58 7.42 6.65
CA ALA A 14 -5.04 7.91 5.35
C ALA A 14 -3.88 8.50 4.52
N LEU A 15 -2.98 9.27 5.15
CA LEU A 15 -1.79 9.81 4.49
C LEU A 15 -0.81 8.70 4.07
N VAL A 16 -0.62 7.68 4.91
CA VAL A 16 0.20 6.51 4.54
C VAL A 16 -0.39 5.78 3.34
N ALA A 17 -1.69 5.49 3.37
CA ALA A 17 -2.37 4.81 2.25
C ALA A 17 -2.27 5.63 0.95
N LEU A 18 -2.52 6.95 1.03
CA LEU A 18 -2.46 7.83 -0.12
C LEU A 18 -1.03 7.93 -0.69
N ALA A 19 -0.03 8.11 0.17
CA ALA A 19 1.37 8.18 -0.26
C ALA A 19 1.83 6.87 -0.91
N TYR A 20 1.48 5.73 -0.31
CA TYR A 20 1.77 4.41 -0.88
C TYR A 20 1.12 4.24 -2.26
N TRP A 21 -0.19 4.52 -2.35
CA TRP A 21 -0.96 4.35 -3.58
C TRP A 21 -0.45 5.27 -4.70
N LEU A 22 -0.26 6.57 -4.44
CA LEU A 22 0.26 7.51 -5.44
C LEU A 22 1.65 7.12 -5.93
N ALA A 23 2.54 6.72 -5.01
CA ALA A 23 3.88 6.28 -5.39
C ALA A 23 3.85 5.01 -6.26
N ALA A 24 2.90 4.10 -5.99
CA ALA A 24 2.71 2.89 -6.77
C ALA A 24 2.16 3.21 -8.17
N GLU A 25 1.11 4.03 -8.28
CA GLU A 25 0.55 4.47 -9.56
C GLU A 25 1.61 5.17 -10.43
N LEU A 26 2.39 6.09 -9.83
CA LEU A 26 3.50 6.75 -10.54
C LEU A 26 4.55 5.74 -11.01
N SER A 27 4.91 4.80 -10.14
CA SER A 27 5.85 3.73 -10.45
C SER A 27 5.36 2.83 -11.60
N LEU A 28 4.07 2.52 -11.65
CA LEU A 28 3.46 1.66 -12.65
C LEU A 28 3.49 2.25 -14.06
N ASN A 29 3.66 3.58 -14.21
CA ASN A 29 3.97 4.18 -15.52
C ASN A 29 5.30 3.69 -16.11
N LEU A 30 6.16 3.08 -15.29
CA LEU A 30 7.43 2.46 -15.69
C LEU A 30 7.32 0.93 -15.81
N ALA A 31 6.12 0.36 -15.84
CA ALA A 31 5.95 -1.09 -15.87
C ALA A 31 6.50 -1.72 -17.16
N LEU A 32 7.33 -2.74 -17.01
CA LEU A 32 8.02 -3.43 -18.12
C LEU A 32 7.38 -4.78 -18.46
N VAL A 33 6.68 -5.41 -17.52
CA VAL A 33 6.11 -6.76 -17.67
C VAL A 33 4.66 -6.76 -17.23
N HIS A 34 3.75 -7.09 -18.16
CA HIS A 34 2.30 -7.22 -17.97
C HIS A 34 1.62 -6.04 -17.24
N GLY A 35 2.22 -4.84 -17.23
CA GLY A 35 1.69 -3.69 -16.49
C GLY A 35 1.79 -3.81 -14.96
N GLN A 36 2.61 -4.73 -14.43
CA GLN A 36 2.70 -5.01 -12.99
C GLN A 36 4.10 -4.88 -12.40
N VAL A 37 5.15 -5.02 -13.21
CA VAL A 37 6.55 -5.04 -12.72
C VAL A 37 7.29 -3.79 -13.16
N THR A 38 7.79 -3.01 -12.21
CA THR A 38 8.48 -1.74 -12.45
C THR A 38 9.96 -1.85 -12.01
N PRO A 39 10.89 -1.08 -12.63
CA PRO A 39 12.31 -1.15 -12.29
C PRO A 39 12.65 -0.56 -10.93
N ILE A 40 11.80 0.34 -10.41
CA ILE A 40 11.91 0.95 -9.09
C ILE A 40 10.54 0.79 -8.45
N TRP A 41 10.47 0.45 -7.15
CA TRP A 41 9.20 0.34 -6.42
C TRP A 41 9.25 1.16 -5.11
N PRO A 42 9.01 2.49 -5.19
CA PRO A 42 9.03 3.37 -4.01
C PRO A 42 8.07 3.00 -2.86
N PRO A 43 6.88 2.40 -3.10
CA PRO A 43 5.93 2.06 -2.02
C PRO A 43 6.52 1.23 -0.89
N THR A 44 7.48 0.35 -1.15
CA THR A 44 8.15 -0.44 -0.09
C THR A 44 8.87 0.46 0.91
N GLY A 45 9.57 1.49 0.45
CA GLY A 45 10.24 2.44 1.34
C GLY A 45 9.24 3.21 2.22
N ILE A 46 8.12 3.63 1.62
CA ILE A 46 7.02 4.27 2.34
C ILE A 46 6.45 3.34 3.41
N ALA A 47 6.21 2.07 3.07
CA ALA A 47 5.71 1.06 3.99
C ALA A 47 6.65 0.88 5.20
N VAL A 48 7.95 0.71 4.96
CA VAL A 48 8.95 0.56 6.03
C VAL A 48 8.96 1.79 6.95
N VAL A 49 9.04 3.01 6.38
CA VAL A 49 9.04 4.25 7.18
C VAL A 49 7.73 4.42 7.94
N ALA A 50 6.59 4.12 7.32
CA ALA A 50 5.28 4.20 7.96
C ALA A 50 5.16 3.21 9.14
N ILE A 51 5.63 1.98 9.00
CA ILE A 51 5.64 0.99 10.09
C ILE A 51 6.54 1.46 11.24
N LEU A 52 7.69 2.08 10.95
CA LEU A 52 8.60 2.61 11.98
C LEU A 52 8.03 3.83 12.72
N LEU A 53 7.32 4.73 12.02
CA LEU A 53 6.82 5.98 12.59
C LEU A 53 5.40 5.90 13.17
N VAL A 54 4.52 5.12 12.53
CA VAL A 54 3.09 4.99 12.88
C VAL A 54 2.81 3.66 13.59
N GLY A 55 3.73 2.69 13.49
CA GLY A 55 3.61 1.39 14.14
C GLY A 55 2.79 0.39 13.35
N ARG A 56 2.47 -0.75 13.98
CA ARG A 56 1.79 -1.91 13.36
C ARG A 56 0.44 -1.59 12.71
N ARG A 57 -0.21 -0.48 13.05
CA ARG A 57 -1.49 -0.08 12.43
C ARG A 57 -1.31 0.37 10.98
N ALA A 58 -0.11 0.84 10.62
CA ALA A 58 0.20 1.21 9.25
C ALA A 58 0.05 0.04 8.27
N THR A 59 0.28 -1.21 8.71
CA THR A 59 0.18 -2.39 7.83
C THR A 59 -1.22 -2.56 7.25
N ALA A 60 -2.28 -2.21 7.98
CA ALA A 60 -3.65 -2.26 7.44
C ALA A 60 -3.87 -1.19 6.36
N ALA A 61 -3.30 0.01 6.52
CA ALA A 61 -3.37 1.07 5.52
C ALA A 61 -2.54 0.73 4.27
N ILE A 62 -1.36 0.14 4.47
CA ILE A 62 -0.46 -0.34 3.42
C ILE A 62 -1.12 -1.48 2.63
N ALA A 63 -1.66 -2.49 3.31
CA ALA A 63 -2.35 -3.61 2.67
C ALA A 63 -3.58 -3.14 1.87
N LEU A 64 -4.36 -2.19 2.40
CA LEU A 64 -5.49 -1.62 1.68
C LEU A 64 -5.04 -0.88 0.42
N ALA A 65 -3.99 -0.06 0.51
CA ALA A 65 -3.44 0.63 -0.64
C ALA A 65 -2.87 -0.35 -1.67
N ALA A 66 -2.08 -1.35 -1.23
CA ALA A 66 -1.53 -2.39 -2.08
C ALA A 66 -2.62 -3.19 -2.80
N PHE A 67 -3.72 -3.51 -2.11
CA PHE A 67 -4.88 -4.16 -2.73
C PHE A 67 -5.51 -3.27 -3.80
N ALA A 68 -5.74 -1.98 -3.51
CA ALA A 68 -6.32 -1.03 -4.45
C ALA A 68 -5.45 -0.85 -5.72
N VAL A 69 -4.12 -0.82 -5.57
CA VAL A 69 -3.17 -0.78 -6.71
C VAL A 69 -3.25 -2.06 -7.53
N ASN A 70 -3.26 -3.23 -6.88
CA ASN A 70 -3.12 -4.52 -7.57
C ASN A 70 -4.44 -5.05 -8.12
N LEU A 71 -5.60 -4.64 -7.59
CA LEU A 71 -6.90 -5.11 -8.03
C LEU A 71 -7.18 -4.87 -9.54
N PRO A 72 -6.91 -3.68 -10.12
CA PRO A 72 -7.17 -3.43 -11.54
C PRO A 72 -6.13 -4.02 -12.50
N ILE A 73 -4.91 -4.31 -12.03
CA ILE A 73 -3.79 -4.78 -12.88
C ILE A 73 -3.46 -6.27 -12.66
N GLY A 74 -3.99 -6.87 -11.61
CA GLY A 74 -3.72 -8.25 -11.21
C GLY A 74 -4.53 -9.28 -12.01
N PRO A 75 -4.05 -10.54 -12.07
CA PRO A 75 -4.76 -11.61 -12.80
C PRO A 75 -6.05 -12.06 -12.12
N SER A 76 -6.24 -11.75 -10.83
CA SER A 76 -7.45 -12.08 -10.07
C SER A 76 -7.55 -11.28 -8.77
N VAL A 77 -8.77 -11.18 -8.22
CA VAL A 77 -9.05 -10.61 -6.90
C VAL A 77 -8.26 -11.32 -5.80
N LEU A 78 -8.17 -12.65 -5.87
CA LEU A 78 -7.42 -13.45 -4.90
C LEU A 78 -5.91 -13.15 -4.99
N GLY A 79 -5.37 -13.00 -6.20
CA GLY A 79 -3.96 -12.60 -6.40
C GLY A 79 -3.66 -11.25 -5.77
N ALA A 80 -4.51 -10.25 -6.01
CA ALA A 80 -4.37 -8.92 -5.40
C ALA A 80 -4.45 -9.00 -3.86
N ALA A 81 -5.34 -9.83 -3.30
CA ALA A 81 -5.47 -10.02 -1.86
C ALA A 81 -4.23 -10.69 -1.24
N ILE A 82 -3.64 -11.68 -1.90
CA ILE A 82 -2.41 -12.35 -1.44
C ILE A 82 -1.22 -11.39 -1.47
N ILE A 83 -1.08 -10.59 -2.54
CA ILE A 83 -0.04 -9.56 -2.63
C ILE A 83 -0.21 -8.55 -1.49
N ALA A 84 -1.42 -8.05 -1.28
CA ALA A 84 -1.73 -7.11 -0.21
C ALA A 84 -1.43 -7.66 1.18
N ALA A 85 -1.69 -8.96 1.42
CA ALA A 85 -1.39 -9.61 2.70
C ALA A 85 0.12 -9.75 2.97
N GLY A 86 0.95 -9.75 1.93
CA GLY A 86 2.41 -9.82 2.01
C GLY A 86 3.12 -8.47 2.17
N ASN A 87 2.39 -7.34 2.14
CA ASN A 87 2.93 -5.99 2.35
C ASN A 87 2.78 -5.54 3.81
#